data_AF-A0A9E5F489-F1
#
_entry.id   AF-A0A9E5F489-F1
#
_cell.length_a   1.000
_cell.length_b   1.000
_cell.length_c   1.000
_cell.angle_alpha   90.00
_cell.angle_beta   90.00
_cell.angle_gamma   90.00
#
_symmetry.space_group_name_H-M   'P 1'
#
loop_
_entity.id
_entity.type
_entity.pdbx_description
1 polymer ?
#
loop_
_entity_poly.entity_id
_entity_poly.type
_entity_poly.pdbx_seq_one_letter_code
_entity_poly.pdbx_strand_id
1 'polypeptide(L)' 'MKIPFQNTEVAFRSKSTFELTQAYLLFKFIGSASLVSLGSGLLNQLLKTPLPFEPLLRGTLFNHFCGGETAKD' A
#
# COMPACT_ATOMS: atom_id res chain seq x y z
N MET A 1 27.31 -5.95 18.00
CA MET A 1 27.65 -5.04 16.88
C MET A 1 26.55 -3.99 16.80
N LYS A 2 26.83 -2.71 17.08
CA LYS A 2 25.82 -1.63 17.00
C LYS A 2 25.70 -1.19 15.54
N ILE A 3 24.58 -1.51 14.91
CA ILE A 3 24.27 -1.01 13.57
C ILE A 3 23.94 0.49 13.73
N PRO A 4 24.65 1.40 13.04
CA PRO A 4 24.40 2.83 13.15
C PRO A 4 23.11 3.20 12.39
N PHE A 5 21.95 3.01 13.01
CA PHE A 5 20.63 3.36 12.46
C PHE A 5 20.41 4.86 12.22
N GLN A 6 21.34 5.71 12.67
CA GLN A 6 21.27 7.16 12.51
C GLN A 6 21.73 7.64 11.13
N ASN A 7 22.43 6.81 10.37
CA ASN A 7 22.85 7.13 9.01
C ASN A 7 21.86 6.52 8.01
N THR A 8 20.92 7.35 7.55
CA THR A 8 19.90 6.97 6.57
C THR A 8 20.50 6.63 5.21
N GLU A 9 21.60 7.26 4.81
CA GLU A 9 22.30 6.94 3.56
C GLU A 9 22.79 5.48 3.57
N VAL A 10 23.38 5.03 4.68
CA VAL A 10 23.82 3.63 4.83
C VAL A 10 22.61 2.69 4.95
N ALA A 11 21.59 3.07 5.69
CA ALA A 11 20.39 2.25 5.91
C ALA A 11 19.58 2.01 4.61
N PHE A 12 19.59 2.98 3.69
CA PHE A 12 18.86 2.91 2.43
C PHE A 12 19.74 2.73 1.19
N ARG A 13 21.04 2.46 1.35
CA ARG A 13 21.99 2.28 0.23
C ARG A 13 21.59 1.17 -0.75
N SER A 14 20.86 0.16 -0.26
CA SER A 14 20.35 -0.94 -1.09
C SER A 14 19.07 -0.60 -1.85
N LYS A 15 18.50 0.59 -1.66
CA LYS A 15 17.28 1.04 -2.31
C LYS A 15 17.58 1.95 -3.49
N SER A 16 16.82 1.77 -4.56
CA SER A 16 16.84 2.67 -5.71
C SER A 16 16.12 3.99 -5.40
N THR A 17 16.46 5.05 -6.15
CA THR A 17 15.77 6.35 -6.07
C THR A 17 14.26 6.22 -6.29
N PHE A 18 13.84 5.29 -7.15
CA PHE A 18 12.44 5.00 -7.40
C PHE A 18 11.75 4.45 -6.14
N GLU A 19 12.33 3.44 -5.49
CA GLU A 19 11.79 2.87 -4.25
C GLU A 19 11.71 3.92 -3.12
N LEU A 20 12.72 4.78 -3.01
CA LEU A 20 12.73 5.86 -2.01
C LEU A 20 11.63 6.89 -2.28
N THR A 21 11.43 7.25 -3.54
CA THR A 21 10.36 8.19 -3.94
C THR A 21 8.99 7.59 -3.66
N GLN A 22 8.79 6.30 -3.99
CA GLN A 22 7.53 5.60 -3.73
C GLN A 22 7.23 5.54 -2.23
N ALA A 23 8.21 5.17 -1.41
CA ALA A 23 8.05 5.15 0.05
C ALA A 23 7.72 6.55 0.59
N TYR A 24 8.44 7.58 0.14
CA TYR A 24 8.18 8.97 0.54
C TYR A 24 6.76 9.42 0.18
N LEU A 25 6.29 9.12 -1.03
CA LEU A 25 4.94 9.43 -1.46
C LEU A 25 3.91 8.72 -0.59
N LEU A 26 4.09 7.43 -0.31
CA LEU A 26 3.19 6.66 0.57
C LEU A 26 3.08 7.30 1.96
N PHE A 27 4.22 7.60 2.60
CA PHE A 27 4.21 8.24 3.92
C PHE A 27 3.57 9.62 3.89
N LYS A 28 3.80 10.39 2.82
CA LYS A 28 3.16 11.69 2.61
C LYS A 28 1.64 11.57 2.44
N PHE A 29 1.17 10.54 1.74
CA PHE A 29 -0.25 10.25 1.57
C PHE A 29 -0.91 9.87 2.91
N ILE A 30 -0.29 8.96 3.67
CA ILE A 30 -0.83 8.51 4.97
C ILE A 30 -0.74 9.63 6.03
N GLY A 31 0.26 10.50 5.95
CA GLY A 31 0.40 11.66 6.84
C GLY A 31 -0.66 12.75 6.66
N SER A 32 -1.47 12.70 5.59
CA SER A 32 -2.56 13.63 5.37
C SER A 32 -3.88 13.06 5.88
N ALA A 33 -4.31 13.50 7.06
CA ALA A 33 -5.58 13.09 7.68
C ALA A 33 -6.80 13.31 6.77
N SER A 34 -6.78 14.37 5.96
CA SER A 34 -7.86 14.67 5.00
C SER A 34 -7.91 13.67 3.85
N LEU A 35 -6.76 13.25 3.32
CA LEU A 35 -6.68 12.22 2.27
C LEU A 35 -7.07 10.84 2.81
N VAL A 36 -6.62 10.51 4.02
CA VAL A 36 -6.96 9.23 4.68
C VAL A 36 -8.45 9.15 5.01
N SER A 37 -9.06 10.22 5.54
CA SER A 37 -10.48 10.25 5.86
C SER A 37 -11.36 10.21 4.60
N LEU A 38 -11.00 10.98 3.57
CA LEU A 38 -11.69 10.95 2.28
C LEU A 38 -11.58 9.57 1.60
N GLY A 39 -10.38 8.99 1.59
CA GLY A 39 -10.15 7.65 1.06
C GLY A 39 -10.94 6.58 1.81
N SER A 40 -10.99 6.67 3.14
CA SER A 40 -11.77 5.75 3.99
C SER A 40 -13.28 5.88 3.77
N GLY A 41 -13.79 7.11 3.58
CA GLY A 41 -15.20 7.35 3.26
C GLY A 41 -15.58 6.77 1.90
N LEU A 42 -14.75 7.02 0.88
CA LEU A 42 -14.91 6.43 -0.46
C LEU A 42 -14.87 4.91 -0.41
N LEU A 43 -13.88 4.30 0.25
CA LEU A 43 -13.78 2.84 0.42
C LEU A 43 -15.02 2.26 1.11
N ASN A 44 -15.53 2.90 2.16
CA ASN A 44 -16.75 2.44 2.85
C ASN A 44 -18.00 2.54 1.97
N GLN A 45 -18.10 3.56 1.11
CA GLN A 45 -19.18 3.64 0.13
C GLN A 45 -19.02 2.58 -0.94
N LEU A 46 -17.79 2.39 -1.42
CA LEU A 46 -17.41 1.43 -2.44
C LEU A 46 -17.66 -0.02 -2.02
N LEU A 47 -17.44 -0.35 -0.74
CA LEU A 47 -17.74 -1.67 -0.16
C LEU A 47 -19.24 -1.90 0.10
N LYS A 48 -20.03 -0.83 0.26
CA LYS A 48 -21.48 -0.91 0.47
C LYS A 48 -22.27 -1.06 -0.82
N THR A 49 -21.76 -0.50 -1.92
CA THR A 49 -22.26 -0.78 -3.27
C THR A 49 -21.58 -2.02 -3.82
N PRO A 50 -22.31 -3.08 -4.22
CA PRO A 50 -21.71 -4.20 -4.94
C PRO A 50 -21.14 -3.67 -6.25
N LEU A 51 -19.83 -3.53 -6.31
CA LEU A 51 -19.15 -2.99 -7.46
C LEU A 51 -19.21 -3.98 -8.63
N PRO A 52 -19.73 -3.60 -9.81
CA PRO A 52 -19.69 -4.42 -11.01
C PRO A 52 -18.29 -4.41 -11.67
N PHE A 53 -17.23 -4.48 -10.86
CA PHE A 53 -15.83 -4.56 -11.32
C PHE A 53 -15.08 -5.74 -10.70
N GLU A 54 -15.81 -6.72 -10.14
CA GLU A 54 -15.25 -7.99 -9.64
C GLU A 54 -14.13 -8.57 -10.53
N PRO A 55 -14.26 -8.67 -11.87
CA PRO A 55 -13.19 -9.22 -12.69
C PRO A 55 -11.93 -8.33 -12.75
N LEU A 56 -12.07 -7.00 -12.64
CA LEU A 56 -10.94 -6.07 -12.69
C LEU A 56 -10.18 -6.02 -11.35
N LEU A 57 -10.90 -6.03 -10.24
CA LEU A 57 -10.31 -6.09 -8.88
C LEU A 57 -9.65 -7.46 -8.63
N ARG A 58 -10.25 -8.55 -9.10
CA ARG A 58 -9.66 -9.91 -9.02
C ARG A 58 -8.37 -10.03 -9.84
N GLY A 59 -8.29 -9.39 -11.01
CA GLY A 59 -7.06 -9.38 -11.83
C GLY A 59 -5.91 -8.54 -11.25
N THR A 60 -6.22 -7.48 -10.50
CA THR A 60 -5.23 -6.47 -10.08
C THR A 60 -4.88 -6.47 -8.59
N LEU A 61 -5.86 -6.63 -7.69
CA LEU A 61 -5.64 -6.64 -6.23
C LEU A 61 -5.45 -8.04 -5.66
N PHE A 62 -6.23 -9.04 -6.10
CA PHE A 62 -6.10 -10.41 -5.59
C PHE A 62 -4.74 -11.02 -5.94
N ASN A 63 -4.26 -10.90 -7.18
CA ASN A 63 -2.92 -11.37 -7.55
C ASN A 63 -1.77 -10.75 -6.74
N HIS A 64 -1.97 -9.53 -6.20
CA HIS A 64 -0.93 -8.81 -5.46
C HIS A 64 -1.03 -8.99 -3.93
N PHE A 65 -2.24 -9.20 -3.39
CA PHE A 65 -2.50 -9.23 -1.95
C PHE A 65 -3.10 -10.55 -1.42
N CYS A 66 -3.65 -11.39 -2.28
CA CYS A 66 -4.27 -12.67 -1.91
C CYS A 66 -3.67 -13.79 -2.77
N GLY A 67 -2.69 -14.52 -2.23
CA GLY A 67 -2.06 -15.68 -2.90
C GLY A 67 -3.00 -16.87 -3.23
N GLY A 68 -4.31 -16.72 -2.97
CA GLY A 68 -5.37 -17.67 -3.26
C GLY A 68 -6.71 -17.19 -2.68
N GLU A 69 -7.82 -17.46 -3.37
CA GLU A 69 -9.19 -17.14 -2.91
C GLU A 69 -9.82 -18.27 -2.06
N THR A 70 -9.09 -19.36 -1.82
CA THR A 70 -9.58 -20.50 -1.03
C THR A 70 -8.68 -20.76 0.15
N ALA A 71 -9.25 -20.75 1.36
CA ALA A 71 -8.68 -21.45 2.51
C ALA A 71 -8.80 -22.97 2.24
N LYS A 72 -7.87 -23.48 1.43
CA LYS A 72 -7.50 -24.90 1.45
C LYS A 72 -6.06 -24.97 1.91
N ASP A 73 -5.90 -24.72 3.20
CA ASP A 73 -5.05 -25.45 4.14
C ASP A 73 -5.58 -25.17 5.56
#